data_AF-A0A2H0S9I5-F1
#
_entry.id   AF-A0A2H0S9I5-F1
#
_cell.length_a   1.000
_cell.length_b   1.000
_cell.length_c   1.000
_cell.angle_alpha   90.00
_cell.angle_beta   90.00
_cell.angle_gamma   90.00
#
_symmetry.space_group_name_H-M   'P 1'
#
loop_
_entity.id
_entity.type
_entity.pdbx_description
1 polymer ?
#
loop_
_entity_poly.entity_id
_entity_poly.type
_entity_poly.pdbx_seq_one_letter_code
_entity_poly.pdbx_strand_id
1 'polypeptide(L)' 'GKCAYPNCKKSYEQLHHQDYFAHTHNHKNLIPLCKIHHEFMHNGVVAESEPKKWQIKLGIPKNSFDVKYRARRV' A
#
# COMPACT_ATOMS: atom_id res chain seq x y z
N GLY A 1 -15.97 -4.20 -4.76
CA GLY A 1 -15.12 -5.38 -4.52
C GLY A 1 -14.54 -5.34 -3.12
N LYS A 2 -13.69 -6.31 -2.72
CA LYS A 2 -13.10 -6.40 -1.37
C LYS A 2 -11.64 -5.94 -1.33
N CYS A 3 -11.17 -5.50 -0.17
CA CYS A 3 -9.77 -5.21 0.08
C CYS A 3 -8.92 -6.49 -0.05
N ALA A 4 -7.78 -6.39 -0.75
CA ALA A 4 -6.84 -7.49 -0.98
C ALA A 4 -5.93 -7.79 0.23
N TYR A 5 -5.93 -6.94 1.26
CA TYR A 5 -5.13 -7.18 2.45
C TYR A 5 -5.61 -8.46 3.18
N PRO A 6 -4.70 -9.36 3.61
CA PRO A 6 -5.07 -10.61 4.24
C PRO A 6 -6.07 -10.44 5.39
N ASN A 7 -7.12 -11.27 5.39
CA ASN A 7 -8.17 -11.29 6.41
C ASN A 7 -9.02 -10.00 6.51
N CYS A 8 -8.85 -9.02 5.61
CA CYS A 8 -9.69 -7.83 5.59
C CYS A 8 -11.06 -8.13 4.97
N LYS A 9 -12.13 -7.79 5.69
CA LYS A 9 -13.52 -7.95 5.20
C LYS A 9 -14.11 -6.67 4.61
N LYS A 10 -13.37 -5.56 4.65
CA LYS A 10 -13.86 -4.25 4.15
C LYS A 10 -13.92 -4.23 2.62
N SER A 11 -14.85 -3.44 2.09
CA SER A 11 -14.88 -3.10 0.67
C SER A 11 -13.60 -2.36 0.26
N TYR A 12 -13.18 -2.52 -0.99
CA TYR A 12 -12.11 -1.67 -1.52
C TYR A 12 -12.65 -0.28 -1.80
N GLU A 13 -11.78 0.72 -1.65
CA GLU A 13 -12.05 2.13 -1.90
C GLU A 13 -11.01 2.73 -2.86
N GLN A 14 -9.80 2.17 -2.90
CA GLN A 14 -8.68 2.72 -3.66
C GLN A 14 -7.90 1.61 -4.36
N LEU A 15 -7.35 1.94 -5.54
CA LEU A 15 -6.40 1.10 -6.25
C LEU A 15 -4.99 1.51 -5.85
N HIS A 16 -4.18 0.52 -5.47
CA HIS A 16 -2.79 0.70 -5.06
C HIS A 16 -1.87 0.00 -6.05
N HIS A 17 -0.72 0.60 -6.38
CA HIS A 17 0.29 -0.09 -7.17
C HIS A 17 1.17 -0.92 -6.24
N GLN A 18 1.30 -2.23 -6.48
CA GLN A 18 2.14 -3.12 -5.66
C GLN A 18 3.62 -2.73 -5.66
N ASP A 19 4.08 -2.18 -6.79
CA ASP A 19 5.35 -1.46 -6.90
C ASP A 19 5.04 -0.03 -7.32
N TYR A 20 5.82 0.94 -6.86
CA TYR A 20 5.56 2.35 -7.12
C TYR A 20 5.44 2.61 -8.62
N PHE A 21 4.45 3.42 -9.01
CA PHE A 21 4.30 3.84 -10.41
C PHE A 21 5.59 4.51 -10.94
N ALA A 22 6.33 5.21 -10.08
CA ALA A 22 7.62 5.81 -10.42
C ALA A 22 8.70 4.79 -10.84
N HIS A 23 8.54 3.50 -10.51
CA HIS A 23 9.41 2.44 -10.99
C HIS A 23 8.86 1.82 -12.28
N THR A 24 7.60 1.40 -12.26
CA THR A 24 7.03 0.55 -13.32
C THR A 24 6.43 1.30 -14.49
N HIS A 25 6.04 2.57 -14.29
CA HIS A 25 5.38 3.44 -15.25
C HIS A 25 4.15 2.81 -15.94
N ASN A 26 3.45 1.89 -15.27
CA ASN A 26 2.27 1.23 -15.81
C ASN A 26 1.26 0.81 -14.72
N HIS A 27 0.06 0.45 -15.17
CA HIS A 27 -1.09 0.12 -14.31
C HIS A 27 -1.39 -1.38 -14.21
N LYS A 28 -0.45 -2.27 -14.60
CA LYS A 28 -0.71 -3.73 -14.64
C LYS A 28 -0.75 -4.38 -13.27
N ASN A 29 -0.08 -3.79 -12.27
CA ASN A 29 0.09 -4.36 -10.92
C ASN A 29 -0.74 -3.60 -9.88
N LEU A 30 -1.99 -3.26 -10.23
CA LEU A 30 -2.92 -2.60 -9.34
C LEU A 30 -3.67 -3.61 -8.48
N ILE A 31 -3.78 -3.31 -7.19
CA ILE A 31 -4.54 -4.10 -6.22
C ILE A 31 -5.63 -3.24 -5.57
N PRO A 32 -6.79 -3.83 -5.24
CA PRO A 32 -7.84 -3.13 -4.52
C PRO A 32 -7.55 -3.10 -3.00
N LEU A 33 -7.51 -1.93 -2.38
CA LEU A 33 -7.38 -1.77 -0.93
C LEU A 33 -8.52 -0.90 -0.36
N CYS A 34 -8.88 -1.14 0.90
CA CYS A 34 -9.68 -0.17 1.67
C CYS A 34 -8.79 1.02 2.04
N LYS A 35 -9.41 2.15 2.42
CA LYS A 35 -8.68 3.39 2.74
C LYS A 35 -7.57 3.18 3.77
N ILE A 36 -7.85 2.43 4.84
CA ILE A 36 -6.89 2.18 5.93
C ILE A 36 -5.67 1.40 5.43
N HIS A 37 -5.88 0.31 4.70
CA HIS A 37 -4.74 -0.49 4.21
C HIS A 37 -3.97 0.23 3.10
N HIS A 38 -4.64 1.05 2.29
CA HIS A 38 -3.95 1.93 1.34
C HIS A 38 -3.01 2.90 2.06
N GLU A 39 -3.44 3.51 3.16
CA GLU A 39 -2.57 4.34 3.99
C GLU A 39 -1.40 3.55 4.57
N PHE A 40 -1.65 2.35 5.10
CA PHE A 40 -0.59 1.56 5.72
C PHE A 40 0.53 1.21 4.74
N MET A 41 0.21 0.91 3.47
CA MET A 41 1.21 0.69 2.43
C MET A 41 2.09 1.92 2.23
N HIS A 42 1.49 3.08 1.98
CA HIS A 42 2.24 4.31 1.67
C HIS A 42 2.93 4.95 2.88
N ASN A 43 2.71 4.42 4.09
CA ASN A 43 3.36 4.87 5.31
C ASN A 43 4.48 3.93 5.79
N GLY A 44 4.83 2.90 5.00
CA GLY A 44 5.86 1.93 5.33
C GLY A 44 5.52 1.07 6.56
N VAL A 45 4.23 0.87 6.83
CA VAL A 45 3.74 0.10 8.00
C VAL A 45 3.55 -1.38 7.65
N VAL A 46 3.52 -1.72 6.37
CA VAL A 46 3.39 -3.10 5.88
C VAL A 46 4.74 -3.59 5.36
N ALA A 47 5.16 -4.75 5.85
CA ALA A 47 6.36 -5.44 5.37
C ALA A 47 6.03 -6.47 4.28
N GLU A 48 7.06 -6.88 3.54
CA GLU A 48 7.00 -7.84 2.43
C GLU A 48 6.34 -7.28 1.16
N SER A 49 6.82 -7.70 -0.02
CA SER A 49 6.28 -7.26 -1.32
C SER A 49 5.08 -8.10 -1.78
N GLU A 50 4.99 -9.36 -1.32
CA GLU A 50 3.93 -10.28 -1.71
C GLU A 50 2.64 -10.06 -0.89
N PRO A 51 1.47 -9.83 -1.53
CA PRO A 51 0.22 -9.55 -0.84
C PRO A 51 -0.19 -10.57 0.23
N LYS A 52 0.07 -11.86 -0.04
CA LYS A 52 -0.28 -12.95 0.87
C LYS A 52 0.58 -12.97 2.15
N LYS A 53 1.74 -12.31 2.13
CA LYS A 53 2.71 -12.27 3.23
C LYS A 53 2.70 -10.94 3.98
N TRP A 54 1.86 -10.00 3.59
CA TRP A 54 1.79 -8.70 4.25
C TRP A 54 1.47 -8.80 5.73
N GLN A 55 2.28 -8.12 6.52
CA GLN A 55 2.13 -8.00 7.97
C GLN A 55 2.40 -6.56 8.39
N ILE A 56 1.63 -6.10 9.37
CA ILE A 56 1.89 -4.81 10.02
C ILE A 56 3.18 -4.96 10.83
N LYS A 57 4.20 -4.17 10.50
CA LYS A 57 5.45 -4.08 11.25
C LYS A 57 5.74 -2.62 11.56
N LEU A 58 5.69 -2.28 12.84
CA LEU A 58 6.04 -0.95 13.34
C LEU A 58 7.56 -0.81 13.43
N GLY A 59 8.07 0.41 13.25
CA GLY A 59 9.50 0.69 13.39
C GLY A 59 10.34 0.44 12.13
N ILE A 60 9.74 0.08 10.99
CA ILE A 60 10.46 0.00 9.72
C ILE A 60 10.83 1.44 9.26
N PRO A 61 12.09 1.68 8.87
CA PRO A 61 12.50 2.94 8.26
C PRO A 61 11.66 3.22 7.00
N LYS A 62 11.09 4.42 6.93
CA LYS A 62 10.33 4.87 5.76
C LYS A 62 11.27 5.15 4.61
N ASN A 63 10.88 4.76 3.41
CA ASN A 63 11.66 5.09 2.22
C ASN A 63 11.32 6.50 1.70
N SER A 64 12.05 6.94 0.67
CA SER A 64 11.88 8.27 0.09
C SER A 64 10.50 8.50 -0.56
N PHE A 65 9.83 7.43 -1.01
CA PHE A 65 8.49 7.52 -1.58
C PHE A 65 7.42 7.70 -0.51
N ASP A 66 7.54 7.02 0.64
CA ASP A 66 6.64 7.17 1.78
C ASP A 66 6.68 8.62 2.33
N VAL A 67 7.88 9.19 2.40
CA VAL A 67 8.08 10.59 2.80
C VAL A 67 7.40 11.54 1.81
N LYS A 68 7.60 11.35 0.49
CA LYS A 68 6.98 12.16 -0.56
C LYS A 68 5.46 12.01 -0.61
N TYR A 69 4.93 10.85 -0.25
CA TYR A 69 3.49 10.62 -0.15
C TYR A 69 2.89 11.48 0.94
N ARG A 70 3.47 11.44 2.16
CA ARG A 70 3.03 12.25 3.30
C ARG A 70 3.07 13.74 3.01
N ALA A 71 4.15 14.21 2.39
CA ALA A 71 4.33 15.63 2.05
C ALA A 71 3.26 16.17 1.08
N ARG A 72 2.57 15.30 0.34
CA ARG A 72 1.53 15.69 -0.65
C ARG A 72 0.10 15.50 -0.17
N ARG A 73 -0.12 15.08 1.08
CA ARG A 73 -1.46 14.93 1.67
C ARG A 73 -1.88 16.09 2.57
N VAL A 74 -1.09 17.17 2.61
CA VAL A 74 -1.48 18.46 3.19
C VAL A 74 -2.49 19.19 2.31
#